data_AF-A0A955AHK6-F1
#
_entry.id   AF-A0A955AHK6-F1
#
_cell.length_a   1.000
_cell.length_b   1.000
_cell.length_c   1.000
_cell.angle_alpha   90.00
_cell.angle_beta   90.00
_cell.angle_gamma   90.00
#
_symmetry.space_group_name_H-M   'P 1'
#
loop_
_entity.id
_entity.type
_entity.pdbx_description
1 polymer ?
#
loop_
_entity_poly.entity_id
_entity_poly.type
_entity_poly.pdbx_seq_one_letter_code
_entity_poly.pdbx_strand_id
1 'polypeptide(L)'
;MTTVVTDSSASEPVVSMSELLRIGSRTLRSRLIVGSGKYDDLELMRQSIEASGADCVTVAVRRERLYNREGKYILDYLDPAKYTLLPNTA
;
A
#
# COMPACT_ATOMS: atom_id res chain seq x y z
N MET A 1 -14.48 -14.12 35.26
CA MET A 1 -13.26 -14.84 34.84
C MET A 1 -13.51 -15.33 33.43
N THR A 2 -13.26 -14.48 32.43
CA THR A 2 -13.55 -14.79 31.03
C THR A 2 -12.29 -15.37 30.42
N THR A 3 -12.29 -16.68 30.19
CA THR A 3 -11.19 -17.38 29.54
C THR A 3 -11.12 -16.95 28.08
N VAL A 4 -10.08 -16.19 27.72
CA VAL A 4 -9.70 -15.96 26.33
C VAL A 4 -9.01 -17.24 25.86
N VAL A 5 -9.71 -18.02 25.03
CA VAL A 5 -9.11 -19.13 24.29
C VAL A 5 -8.32 -18.50 23.14
N THR A 6 -7.00 -18.44 23.26
CA THR A 6 -6.12 -18.06 22.15
C THR A 6 -6.01 -19.25 21.21
N ASP A 7 -6.76 -19.24 20.11
CA ASP A 7 -6.52 -20.16 19.00
C ASP A 7 -5.20 -19.76 18.32
N SER A 8 -4.15 -20.55 18.54
CA SER A 8 -2.81 -20.38 17.96
C SER A 8 -2.68 -21.02 16.57
N SER A 9 -3.77 -21.16 15.82
CA SER A 9 -3.76 -21.77 14.49
C SER A 9 -4.36 -20.89 13.38
N ALA A 10 -4.16 -19.56 13.45
CA ALA A 10 -4.51 -18.68 12.34
C ALA A 10 -3.65 -19.03 11.11
N SER A 11 -4.16 -19.91 10.24
CA SER A 11 -3.65 -20.05 8.89
C SER A 11 -3.80 -18.69 8.20
N GLU A 12 -2.77 -18.28 7.47
CA GLU A 12 -2.87 -17.09 6.62
C GLU A 12 -4.14 -17.21 5.77
N PRO A 13 -4.97 -16.16 5.68
CA PRO A 13 -6.22 -16.22 4.92
C PRO A 13 -5.90 -16.55 3.47
N VAL A 14 -6.35 -17.71 3.01
CA VAL A 14 -6.19 -18.16 1.62
C VAL A 14 -7.17 -17.37 0.76
N VAL A 15 -6.68 -16.33 0.08
CA VAL A 15 -7.50 -15.51 -0.83
C VAL A 15 -7.79 -16.30 -2.10
N SER A 16 -9.08 -16.53 -2.38
CA SER A 16 -9.49 -17.19 -3.61
C SER A 16 -9.36 -16.26 -4.82
N MET A 17 -9.12 -16.82 -6.01
CA MET A 17 -8.99 -16.02 -7.24
C MET A 17 -10.22 -15.15 -7.55
N SER A 18 -11.41 -15.54 -7.10
CA SER A 18 -12.65 -14.76 -7.23
C SER A 18 -12.70 -13.52 -6.35
N GLU A 19 -11.92 -13.47 -5.27
CA GLU A 19 -11.89 -12.34 -4.34
C GLU A 19 -10.95 -11.22 -4.80
N LEU A 20 -9.99 -11.55 -5.68
CA LEU A 20 -9.05 -10.60 -6.25
C LEU A 20 -9.74 -9.59 -7.19
N LEU A 21 -9.23 -8.36 -7.19
CA LEU A 21 -9.68 -7.30 -8.09
C LEU A 21 -8.80 -7.27 -9.34
N ARG A 22 -9.37 -7.60 -10.49
CA ARG A 22 -8.67 -7.51 -11.79
C ARG A 22 -8.96 -6.19 -12.48
N ILE A 23 -7.90 -5.44 -12.82
CA ILE A 23 -7.98 -4.17 -13.56
C ILE A 23 -7.01 -4.26 -14.74
N GLY A 24 -7.57 -4.42 -15.95
CA GLY A 24 -6.77 -4.66 -17.16
C GLY A 24 -5.89 -5.90 -17.02
N SER A 25 -4.58 -5.71 -17.14
CA SER A 25 -3.56 -6.76 -16.99
C SER A 25 -3.08 -6.97 -15.55
N ARG A 26 -3.52 -6.14 -14.59
CA ARG A 26 -3.10 -6.23 -13.18
C ARG A 26 -4.16 -6.88 -12.33
N THR A 27 -3.71 -7.58 -11.29
CA THR A 27 -4.56 -8.19 -10.27
C THR A 27 -4.12 -7.67 -8.91
N LEU A 28 -5.07 -7.17 -8.13
CA LEU A 28 -4.86 -6.64 -6.79
C LEU A 28 -5.54 -7.57 -5.78
N ARG A 29 -4.85 -7.85 -4.68
CA ARG A 29 -5.39 -8.54 -3.52
C ARG A 29 -6.25 -7.59 -2.69
N SER A 30 -5.81 -6.35 -2.52
CA SER A 30 -6.58 -5.32 -1.83
C SER A 30 -7.49 -4.58 -2.80
N ARG A 31 -8.68 -4.23 -2.31
CA ARG A 31 -9.60 -3.31 -3.02
C ARG A 31 -9.40 -1.85 -2.62
N LEU A 32 -8.48 -1.60 -1.69
CA LEU A 32 -8.08 -0.27 -1.26
C LEU A 32 -6.87 0.19 -2.06
N ILE A 33 -7.02 1.31 -2.79
CA ILE A 33 -5.93 2.00 -3.48
C ILE A 33 -5.63 3.27 -2.70
N VAL A 34 -4.38 3.48 -2.31
CA VAL A 34 -3.96 4.57 -1.42
C VAL A 34 -3.17 5.62 -2.19
N GLY A 35 -3.43 6.90 -1.93
CA GLY A 35 -2.62 7.99 -2.46
C GLY A 35 -1.48 8.38 -1.52
N SER A 36 -0.35 8.83 -2.08
CA SER A 36 0.88 9.12 -1.33
C SER A 36 1.14 10.59 -0.97
N GLY A 37 0.31 11.53 -1.46
CA GLY A 37 0.68 12.95 -1.50
C GLY A 37 0.33 13.83 -0.29
N LYS A 38 -0.29 13.30 0.78
CA LYS A 38 -0.84 14.11 1.90
C LYS A 38 -0.29 13.75 3.30
N TYR A 39 0.76 12.97 3.38
CA TYR A 39 1.38 12.60 4.66
C TYR A 39 2.34 13.70 5.13
N ASP A 40 2.48 13.84 6.44
CA ASP A 40 3.40 14.81 7.06
C ASP A 40 4.86 14.46 6.75
N ASP A 41 5.20 13.17 6.72
CA ASP A 41 6.50 12.65 6.32
C ASP A 41 6.40 11.28 5.61
N LEU A 42 7.52 10.83 5.03
CA LEU A 42 7.59 9.60 4.24
C LEU A 42 7.59 8.32 5.08
N GLU A 43 7.99 8.39 6.35
CA GLU A 43 7.97 7.23 7.23
C GLU A 43 6.53 6.96 7.69
N LEU A 44 5.78 8.00 8.06
CA LEU A 44 4.36 7.93 8.33
C LEU A 44 3.57 7.44 7.11
N MET A 45 3.91 7.91 5.90
CA MET A 45 3.36 7.37 4.65
C MET A 45 3.58 5.86 4.54
N ARG A 46 4.84 5.40 4.69
CA ARG A 46 5.19 3.98 4.59
C ARG A 46 4.43 3.13 5.60
N GLN A 47 4.39 3.56 6.87
CA GLN A 47 3.68 2.87 7.94
C GLN A 47 2.17 2.82 7.69
N SER A 48 1.58 3.92 7.22
CA SER A 48 0.15 3.99 6.92
C SER A 48 -0.24 3.06 5.78
N ILE A 49 0.56 3.01 4.72
CA ILE A 49 0.33 2.12 3.57
C ILE A 49 0.44 0.67 4.01
N GLU A 50 1.47 0.31 4.79
CA GLU A 50 1.64 -1.04 5.34
C GLU A 50 0.42 -1.46 6.17
N ALA A 51 0.04 -0.62 7.13
CA ALA A 51 -1.09 -0.90 8.03
C ALA A 51 -2.44 -0.99 7.28
N SER A 52 -2.58 -0.30 6.16
CA SER A 52 -3.79 -0.34 5.34
C SER A 52 -3.97 -1.66 4.59
N GLY A 53 -2.91 -2.45 4.42
CA GLY A 53 -2.92 -3.66 3.59
C GLY A 53 -3.13 -3.38 2.09
N ALA A 54 -2.97 -2.13 1.65
CA ALA A 54 -3.03 -1.78 0.23
C ALA A 54 -1.80 -2.31 -0.52
N ASP A 55 -2.03 -2.88 -1.70
CA ASP A 55 -0.99 -3.35 -2.60
C ASP A 55 -0.91 -2.51 -3.88
N CYS A 56 -1.69 -1.43 -3.95
CA CYS A 56 -1.64 -0.43 -5.02
C CYS A 56 -1.57 0.99 -4.43
N VAL A 57 -0.56 1.74 -4.85
CA VAL A 57 -0.27 3.09 -4.35
C VAL A 57 -0.21 4.07 -5.53
N THR A 58 -0.94 5.18 -5.44
CA THR A 58 -0.86 6.23 -6.45
C THR A 58 0.35 7.13 -6.24
N VAL A 59 1.03 7.47 -7.34
CA VAL A 59 2.22 8.33 -7.32
C VAL A 59 2.06 9.43 -8.37
N ALA A 60 2.20 10.68 -7.93
CA ALA A 60 2.14 11.82 -8.85
C ALA A 60 3.37 11.81 -9.78
N VAL A 61 3.15 11.93 -11.08
CA VAL A 61 4.23 11.82 -12.09
C VAL A 61 5.12 13.06 -12.21
N ARG A 62 4.73 14.18 -11.56
CA ARG A 62 5.53 15.41 -11.60
C ARG A 62 6.77 15.26 -10.74
N ARG A 63 7.94 15.62 -11.27
CA ARG A 63 9.25 15.38 -10.63
C ARG A 63 9.35 16.03 -9.26
N GLU A 64 8.76 17.22 -9.09
CA GLU A 64 8.69 17.96 -7.83
C GLU A 64 7.85 17.26 -6.75
N ARG A 65 7.02 16.28 -7.11
CA ARG A 65 6.20 15.50 -6.17
C ARG A 65 6.86 14.18 -5.76
N LEU A 66 7.93 13.78 -6.44
CA LEU A 66 8.68 12.57 -6.09
C LEU A 66 9.67 12.80 -4.94
N TYR A 67 9.93 14.06 -4.62
CA TYR A 67 10.81 14.46 -3.52
C TYR A 67 9.97 15.17 -2.45
N ASN A 68 10.20 14.85 -1.18
CA ASN A 68 9.60 15.62 -0.08
C ASN A 68 10.35 16.96 0.14
N ARG A 69 9.90 17.77 1.10
CA ARG A 69 10.54 19.06 1.46
C ARG A 69 12.00 18.93 1.91
N GLU A 70 12.41 17.74 2.34
CA GLU A 70 13.77 17.41 2.79
C GLU A 70 14.63 16.82 1.67
N GLY A 71 14.11 16.70 0.44
CA GLY A 71 14.82 16.13 -0.70
C GLY A 71 14.89 14.61 -0.72
N LYS A 72 14.11 13.91 0.12
CA LYS A 72 14.03 12.43 0.14
C LYS A 72 13.13 11.94 -1.00
N TYR A 73 13.53 10.86 -1.64
CA TYR A 73 12.82 10.30 -2.79
C TYR A 73 11.77 9.28 -2.35
N ILE A 74 10.56 9.38 -2.90
CA ILE A 74 9.42 8.56 -2.48
C ILE A 74 9.63 7.06 -2.69
N LEU A 75 10.38 6.66 -3.74
CA LEU A 75 10.63 5.24 -4.02
C LEU A 75 11.64 4.61 -3.06
N ASP A 76 12.33 5.40 -2.23
CA ASP A 76 13.12 4.87 -1.12
C ASP A 76 12.21 4.26 -0.03
N TYR A 77 10.91 4.61 -0.05
CA TYR A 77 9.89 4.17 0.91
C TYR A 77 8.80 3.30 0.28
N LEU A 78 8.71 3.25 -1.04
CA LEU A 78 7.74 2.45 -1.80
C LEU A 78 8.47 1.46 -2.71
N ASP A 79 8.66 0.24 -2.23
CA ASP A 79 9.26 -0.84 -3.01
C ASP A 79 8.34 -1.26 -4.19
N PRO A 80 8.76 -1.05 -5.45
CA PRO A 80 7.97 -1.44 -6.62
C PRO A 80 7.80 -2.97 -6.78
N ALA A 81 8.60 -3.77 -6.08
CA ALA A 81 8.42 -5.22 -6.01
C ALA A 81 7.26 -5.61 -5.09
N LYS A 82 6.95 -4.78 -4.09
CA LYS A 82 5.84 -5.00 -3.14
C LYS A 82 4.54 -4.35 -3.59
N TYR A 83 4.61 -3.15 -4.18
CA TYR A 83 3.44 -2.35 -4.53
C TYR A 83 3.27 -2.18 -6.03
N THR A 84 2.04 -2.28 -6.50
CA THR A 84 1.66 -1.71 -7.80
C THR A 84 1.67 -0.19 -7.70
N LEU A 85 2.62 0.45 -8.38
CA LEU A 85 2.65 1.90 -8.49
C LEU A 85 1.72 2.37 -9.62
N LEU A 86 0.73 3.18 -9.27
CA LEU A 86 -0.25 3.73 -10.19
C LEU A 86 0.07 5.22 -10.45
N PRO A 87 0.68 5.55 -11.60
CA PRO A 87 0.98 6.95 -11.92
C PRO A 87 -0.32 7.76 -12.06
N ASN A 88 -0.35 8.96 -11.49
CA ASN A 88 -1.48 9.88 -11.63
C ASN A 88 -1.03 11.32 -11.98
N THR A 89 -1.91 12.08 -12.66
CA THR A 89 -1.63 13.41 -13.23
C THR A 89 -1.99 14.59 -12.31
N ALA A 90 -1.95 14.40 -10.99
CA ALA A 90 -2.25 15.47 -10.03
C ALA A 90 -1.30 16.67 -10.13
#